data_AF-A0A9D6M6A3-F1
#
_entry.id   AF-A0A9D6M6A3-F1
#
_cell.length_a   1.000
_cell.length_b   1.000
_cell.length_c   1.000
_cell.angle_alpha   90.00
_cell.angle_beta   90.00
_cell.angle_gamma   90.00
#
_symmetry.space_group_name_H-M   'P 1'
#
loop_
_entity.id
_entity.type
_entity.pdbx_description
1 polymer ?
#
loop_
_entity_poly.entity_id
_entity_poly.type
_entity_poly.pdbx_seq_one_letter_code
_entity_poly.pdbx_strand_id
1 'polypeptide(L)'
;MRVETAPPPAPGHAEVAYTVSVKFQFNVTPLIARQKVNAYLLTHVGHMLSADEPTLLLNNGAFWKIPIFCAYPEFKRREYLGDLLMNAESGEIVLSNSSFKTATEIEARADAVYHSLAAPATRV
;
A
#
# COMPACT_ATOMS: atom_id res chain seq x y z
N MET A 1 6.18 -11.67 10.94
CA MET A 1 6.26 -13.10 11.33
C MET A 1 6.18 -13.90 10.05
N ARG A 2 7.28 -14.55 9.67
CA ARG A 2 7.38 -15.41 8.49
C ARG A 2 7.44 -16.84 9.02
N VAL A 3 6.51 -17.69 8.59
CA VAL A 3 6.48 -19.11 8.97
C VAL A 3 6.99 -19.90 7.78
N GLU A 4 8.12 -20.58 7.95
CA GLU A 4 8.70 -21.48 6.95
C GLU A 4 8.75 -22.89 7.54
N THR A 5 8.18 -23.86 6.83
CA THR A 5 8.21 -25.27 7.22
C THR A 5 9.01 -26.05 6.18
N ALA A 6 9.90 -26.93 6.64
CA ALA A 6 10.63 -27.82 5.75
C ALA A 6 9.67 -28.76 4.99
N PRO A 7 9.99 -29.18 3.76
CA PRO A 7 9.20 -30.15 3.03
C PRO A 7 9.16 -31.47 3.82
N PRO A 8 7.98 -32.05 4.09
CA PRO A 8 7.88 -33.36 4.75
C PRO A 8 8.49 -34.46 3.87
N PRO A 9 9.16 -35.48 4.44
CA PRO A 9 9.82 -36.52 3.67
C PRO A 9 8.84 -37.55 3.08
N ALA A 10 8.61 -37.48 1.76
CA ALA A 10 8.07 -38.50 0.83
C ALA A 10 6.65 -39.06 1.07
N PRO A 11 6.14 -39.97 0.21
CA PRO A 11 5.54 -39.75 -1.11
C PRO A 11 4.00 -39.78 -1.08
N GLY A 12 3.34 -38.94 -1.89
CA GLY A 12 1.90 -39.02 -2.17
C GLY A 12 0.98 -38.42 -1.09
N HIS A 13 0.64 -37.14 -1.25
CA HIS A 13 -0.40 -36.41 -0.51
C HIS A 13 -0.24 -36.37 1.03
N ALA A 14 0.26 -35.24 1.54
CA ALA A 14 0.23 -34.90 2.96
C ALA A 14 -0.90 -33.91 3.25
N GLU A 15 -1.72 -34.20 4.25
CA GLU A 15 -2.69 -33.25 4.79
C GLU A 15 -2.00 -32.40 5.88
N VAL A 16 -2.03 -31.08 5.71
CA VAL A 16 -1.41 -30.13 6.65
C VAL A 16 -2.51 -29.28 7.26
N ALA A 17 -2.78 -29.49 8.55
CA ALA A 17 -3.66 -28.65 9.36
C ALA A 17 -2.83 -27.61 10.13
N TYR A 18 -3.11 -26.32 9.93
CA TYR A 18 -2.47 -25.23 10.68
C TYR A 18 -3.52 -24.23 11.18
N THR A 19 -3.31 -23.69 12.39
CA THR A 19 -4.14 -22.62 12.97
C THR A 19 -3.26 -21.44 13.32
N VAL A 20 -3.59 -20.26 12.80
CA VAL A 20 -2.89 -19.02 13.11
C VAL A 20 -3.80 -18.15 13.96
N SER A 21 -3.38 -17.88 15.19
CA SER A 21 -4.06 -16.94 16.11
C SER A 21 -3.16 -15.74 16.32
N VAL A 22 -3.66 -14.55 15.97
CA VAL A 22 -2.92 -13.29 16.16
C VAL A 22 -3.76 -12.37 17.01
N LYS A 23 -3.15 -11.87 18.09
CA LYS A 23 -3.73 -10.85 18.96
C LYS A 23 -2.83 -9.62 18.89
N PHE A 24 -3.42 -8.49 18.53
CA PHE A 24 -2.74 -7.20 18.51
C PHE A 24 -3.71 -6.11 18.94
N GLN A 25 -3.18 -4.97 19.34
CA GLN A 25 -3.95 -3.76 19.58
C GLN A 25 -3.72 -2.80 18.42
N PHE A 26 -4.77 -2.09 18.01
CA PHE A 26 -4.65 -1.00 17.06
C PHE A 26 -5.41 0.21 17.61
N ASN A 27 -4.75 1.35 17.64
CA ASN A 27 -5.35 2.62 18.06
C ASN A 27 -5.85 3.42 16.86
N VAL A 28 -5.35 3.08 15.67
CA VAL A 28 -5.75 3.68 14.42
C VAL A 28 -6.65 2.71 13.68
N THR A 29 -7.88 3.12 13.41
CA THR A 29 -8.82 2.36 12.58
C THR A 29 -8.49 2.55 11.09
N PRO A 30 -8.99 1.69 10.18
CA PRO A 30 -8.82 1.87 8.73
C PRO A 30 -9.26 3.27 8.27
N LEU A 31 -10.40 3.76 8.77
CA LEU A 31 -10.91 5.08 8.42
C LEU A 31 -9.91 6.20 8.81
N ILE A 32 -9.39 6.15 10.03
CA ILE A 32 -8.42 7.15 10.51
C ILE A 32 -7.12 7.05 9.72
N ALA A 33 -6.66 5.84 9.39
CA ALA A 33 -5.47 5.65 8.57
C ALA A 33 -5.63 6.31 7.18
N ARG A 34 -6.76 6.05 6.51
CA ARG A 34 -7.07 6.66 5.20
C ARG A 34 -7.13 8.19 5.28
N GLN A 35 -7.74 8.74 6.32
CA GLN A 35 -7.80 10.19 6.55
C GLN A 35 -6.42 10.81 6.78
N LYS A 36 -5.59 10.20 7.62
CA LYS A 36 -4.22 10.66 7.90
C LYS A 36 -3.34 10.61 6.64
N VAL A 37 -3.47 9.56 5.84
CA VAL A 37 -2.73 9.45 4.58
C VAL A 37 -3.20 10.50 3.57
N ASN A 38 -4.51 10.73 3.43
CA ASN A 38 -5.01 11.85 2.60
C ASN A 38 -4.45 13.20 3.06
N ALA A 39 -4.41 13.46 4.36
CA ALA A 39 -3.83 14.70 4.90
C ALA A 39 -2.32 14.80 4.60
N TYR A 40 -1.58 13.69 4.72
CA TYR A 40 -0.17 13.63 4.37
C TYR A 40 0.07 13.96 2.89
N LEU A 41 -0.67 13.31 1.98
CA LEU A 41 -0.57 13.52 0.53
C LEU A 41 -0.89 14.96 0.15
N LEU A 42 -1.98 15.52 0.69
CA LEU A 42 -2.38 16.90 0.42
C LEU A 42 -1.31 17.90 0.88
N THR A 43 -0.65 17.64 2.02
CA THR A 43 0.32 18.56 2.63
C THR A 43 1.69 18.48 1.97
N HIS A 44 2.12 17.29 1.52
CA HIS A 44 3.51 17.05 1.10
C HIS A 44 3.69 16.73 -0.38
N VAL A 45 2.61 16.44 -1.12
CA VAL A 45 2.68 15.97 -2.52
C VAL A 45 1.76 16.80 -3.40
N GLY A 46 0.44 16.75 -3.17
CA GLY A 46 -0.51 17.49 -3.97
C GLY A 46 -1.95 17.00 -3.86
N HIS A 47 -2.87 17.85 -4.34
CA HIS A 47 -4.32 17.66 -4.21
C HIS A 47 -4.91 16.60 -5.16
N MET A 48 -4.14 16.15 -6.16
CA MET A 48 -4.59 15.15 -7.13
C MET A 48 -4.47 13.71 -6.62
N LEU A 49 -3.80 13.54 -5.47
CA LEU A 49 -3.59 12.24 -4.86
C LEU A 49 -4.65 11.92 -3.82
N SER A 50 -4.98 10.63 -3.72
CA SER A 50 -5.97 10.12 -2.78
C SER A 50 -5.58 8.74 -2.25
N ALA A 51 -5.88 8.50 -0.99
CA ALA A 51 -5.81 7.20 -0.35
C ALA A 51 -7.10 6.41 -0.60
N ASP A 52 -6.96 5.11 -0.84
CA ASP A 52 -8.07 4.16 -0.91
C ASP A 52 -8.19 3.30 0.36
N GLU A 53 -9.04 2.28 0.33
CA GLU A 53 -9.36 1.44 1.48
C GLU A 53 -8.11 0.70 2.03
N PRO A 54 -7.78 0.88 3.32
CA PRO A 54 -6.66 0.19 3.92
C PRO A 54 -6.88 -1.31 4.10
N THR A 55 -5.83 -2.09 3.87
CA THR A 55 -5.78 -3.52 4.24
C THR A 55 -4.87 -3.71 5.45
N LEU A 56 -5.24 -4.59 6.38
CA LEU A 56 -4.38 -4.96 7.50
C LEU A 56 -3.24 -5.87 7.01
N LEU A 57 -2.01 -5.46 7.28
CA LEU A 57 -0.79 -6.23 7.04
C LEU A 57 -0.14 -6.61 8.36
N LEU A 58 0.02 -7.91 8.61
CA LEU A 58 0.68 -8.44 9.79
C LEU A 58 2.13 -8.83 9.45
N ASN A 59 3.07 -7.91 9.70
CA ASN A 59 4.49 -8.13 9.40
C ASN A 59 5.40 -7.53 10.48
N ASN A 60 5.73 -8.32 11.51
CA ASN A 60 6.50 -7.86 12.68
C ASN A 60 5.83 -6.67 13.38
N GLY A 61 4.50 -6.73 13.46
CA GLY A 61 3.62 -5.65 13.89
C GLY A 61 2.36 -5.63 13.03
N ALA A 62 1.39 -4.80 13.42
CA ALA A 62 0.19 -4.55 12.66
C ALA A 62 0.34 -3.23 11.90
N PHE A 63 0.16 -3.27 10.59
CA PHE A 63 0.25 -2.12 9.72
C PHE A 63 -1.00 -1.99 8.87
N TRP A 64 -1.44 -0.77 8.66
CA TRP A 64 -2.35 -0.47 7.56
C TRP A 64 -1.54 -0.30 6.30
N LYS A 65 -1.89 -1.04 5.26
CA LYS A 65 -1.41 -0.88 3.90
C LYS A 65 -2.45 -0.08 3.14
N ILE A 66 -2.10 1.13 2.73
CA ILE A 66 -3.03 2.12 2.15
C ILE A 66 -2.64 2.36 0.69
N PRO A 67 -3.46 1.91 -0.28
CA PRO A 67 -3.23 2.20 -1.68
C PRO A 67 -3.35 3.70 -1.97
N ILE A 68 -2.45 4.23 -2.78
CA ILE A 68 -2.46 5.62 -3.24
C ILE A 68 -2.79 5.66 -4.72
N PHE A 69 -3.65 6.61 -5.08
CA PHE A 69 -4.06 6.87 -6.45
C PHE A 69 -3.84 8.34 -6.81
N CYS A 70 -3.54 8.61 -8.07
CA CYS A 70 -3.55 9.95 -8.65
C CYS A 70 -4.68 10.07 -9.67
N ALA A 71 -5.44 11.15 -9.59
CA ALA A 71 -6.44 11.51 -10.59
C ALA A 71 -5.78 12.27 -11.74
N TYR A 72 -6.13 11.92 -12.97
CA TYR A 72 -5.73 12.63 -14.19
C TYR A 72 -6.99 13.04 -14.96
N PRO A 73 -7.56 14.22 -14.67
CA PRO A 73 -8.86 14.66 -15.21
C PRO A 73 -8.88 14.79 -16.73
N GLU A 74 -7.78 15.24 -17.33
CA GLU A 74 -7.63 15.34 -18.79
C GLU A 74 -7.78 13.98 -19.50
N PHE A 75 -7.36 12.91 -18.84
CA PHE A 75 -7.53 11.54 -19.34
C PHE A 75 -8.81 10.88 -18.81
N LYS A 76 -9.54 11.52 -17.89
CA LYS A 76 -10.65 10.93 -17.12
C LYS A 76 -10.26 9.62 -16.44
N ARG A 77 -9.03 9.53 -15.93
CA ARG A 77 -8.48 8.33 -15.29
C ARG A 77 -8.08 8.59 -13.84
N ARG A 78 -8.04 7.52 -13.06
CA ARG A 78 -7.49 7.48 -11.70
C ARG A 78 -6.57 6.27 -11.64
N GLU A 79 -5.28 6.50 -11.50
CA GLU A 79 -4.27 5.44 -11.57
C GLU A 79 -3.68 5.15 -10.20
N TYR A 80 -3.48 3.86 -9.94
CA TYR A 80 -2.78 3.39 -8.76
C TYR A 80 -1.28 3.70 -8.88
N LEU A 81 -0.71 4.30 -7.84
CA LEU A 81 0.72 4.66 -7.83
C LEU A 81 1.56 3.68 -7.02
N GLY A 82 1.02 3.19 -5.91
CA GLY A 82 1.76 2.43 -4.91
C GLY A 82 1.04 2.43 -3.56
N ASP A 83 1.66 1.80 -2.57
CA ASP A 83 1.10 1.69 -1.23
C ASP A 83 1.95 2.47 -0.22
N LEU A 84 1.27 3.17 0.69
CA LEU A 84 1.87 3.64 1.93
C LEU A 84 1.59 2.66 3.07
N LEU A 85 2.55 2.55 3.99
CA LEU A 85 2.36 1.76 5.21
C LEU A 85 2.20 2.70 6.39
N MET A 86 1.29 2.36 7.30
CA MET A 86 1.11 3.06 8.56
C MET A 86 1.12 2.05 9.70
N ASN A 87 1.87 2.30 10.76
CA ASN A 87 1.79 1.48 11.96
C ASN A 87 0.39 1.63 12.60
N ALA A 88 -0.32 0.52 12.81
CA ALA A 88 -1.71 0.53 13.28
C ALA A 88 -1.85 0.92 14.77
N GLU A 89 -0.77 0.86 15.53
CA GLU A 89 -0.70 1.22 16.95
C GLU A 89 -0.29 2.69 17.14
N SER A 90 0.80 3.14 16.51
CA SER A 90 1.31 4.51 16.66
C SER A 90 0.65 5.51 15.71
N GLY A 91 0.16 5.05 14.56
CA GLY A 91 -0.36 5.89 13.49
C GLY A 91 0.70 6.64 12.68
N GLU A 92 1.97 6.25 12.81
CA GLU A 92 3.08 6.76 12.02
C GLU A 92 3.06 6.18 10.60
N ILE A 93 3.29 7.02 9.58
CA ILE A 93 3.48 6.58 8.19
C ILE A 93 4.93 6.11 8.04
N VAL A 94 5.13 4.82 7.76
CA VAL A 94 6.43 4.16 7.68
C VAL A 94 6.87 4.04 6.22
N LEU A 95 7.51 5.07 5.70
CA LEU A 95 7.97 5.13 4.30
C LEU A 95 9.06 4.09 3.99
N SER A 96 9.94 3.81 4.96
CA SER A 96 11.06 2.86 4.79
C SER A 96 10.64 1.47 4.32
N ASN A 97 9.41 1.03 4.61
CA ASN A 97 8.88 -0.27 4.19
C ASN A 97 7.72 -0.16 3.19
N SER A 98 7.40 1.05 2.71
CA SER A 98 6.35 1.30 1.74
C SER A 98 6.88 1.31 0.30
N SER A 99 5.98 1.50 -0.68
CA SER A 99 6.35 1.68 -2.09
C SER A 99 7.22 2.91 -2.34
N PHE A 100 7.19 3.89 -1.43
CA PHE A 100 7.91 5.16 -1.56
C PHE A 100 8.72 5.46 -0.30
N LYS A 101 9.91 6.04 -0.46
CA LYS A 101 10.77 6.48 0.64
C LYS A 101 10.63 7.96 0.95
N THR A 102 10.14 8.76 -0.01
CA THR A 102 9.96 10.21 0.12
C THR A 102 8.70 10.68 -0.59
N ALA A 103 8.24 11.90 -0.29
CA ALA A 103 7.15 12.55 -1.02
C ALA A 103 7.49 12.77 -2.50
N THR A 104 8.72 13.19 -2.79
CA THR A 104 9.21 13.42 -4.17
C THR A 104 9.18 12.17 -5.03
N GLU A 105 9.36 10.97 -4.46
CA GLU A 105 9.19 9.72 -5.21
C GLU A 105 7.73 9.49 -5.63
N ILE A 106 6.76 9.94 -4.83
CA ILE A 106 5.34 9.87 -5.16
C ILE A 106 5.04 10.83 -6.32
N GLU A 107 5.57 12.05 -6.28
CA GLU A 107 5.45 13.04 -7.35
C GLU A 107 6.05 12.50 -8.66
N ALA A 108 7.30 12.02 -8.61
CA ALA A 108 7.98 11.46 -9.76
C ALA A 108 7.23 10.26 -10.36
N ARG A 109 6.60 9.43 -9.51
CA ARG A 109 5.74 8.33 -9.99
C ARG A 109 4.47 8.85 -10.66
N ALA A 110 3.84 9.89 -10.11
CA ALA A 110 2.66 10.51 -10.72
C ALA A 110 2.99 11.14 -12.08
N ASP A 111 4.14 11.81 -12.21
CA ASP A 111 4.61 12.39 -13.48
C ASP A 111 4.94 11.31 -14.52
N ALA A 112 5.59 10.23 -14.10
CA ALA A 112 5.88 9.11 -15.00
C ALA A 112 4.59 8.48 -15.55
N VAL A 113 3.56 8.33 -14.71
CA VAL A 113 2.25 7.83 -15.15
C VAL A 113 1.57 8.83 -16.08
N TYR A 114 1.62 10.13 -15.80
CA TYR A 114 1.11 11.17 -16.70
C TYR A 114 1.72 11.05 -18.10
N HIS A 115 3.05 11.00 -18.19
CA HIS A 115 3.74 10.89 -19.46
C HIS A 115 3.41 9.59 -20.21
N SER A 116 3.21 8.49 -19.47
CA SER A 116 2.75 7.24 -20.06
C SER A 116 1.32 7.33 -20.62
N LEU A 117 0.44 8.14 -20.03
CA LEU A 117 -0.92 8.36 -20.51
C LEU A 117 -0.98 9.36 -21.67
N ALA A 118 -0.10 10.36 -21.67
CA ALA A 118 0.02 11.38 -22.71
C ALA A 118 0.67 10.84 -24.00
N ALA A 119 1.46 9.75 -23.91
CA ALA A 119 2.08 9.14 -25.07
C ALA A 119 0.98 8.63 -26.04
N PRO A 120 1.06 8.96 -27.35
CA PRO A 120 0.09 8.48 -28.31
C PRO A 120 0.12 6.95 -28.32
N ALA A 121 -1.04 6.32 -28.19
CA ALA A 121 -1.16 4.88 -28.33
C ALA A 121 -0.62 4.49 -29.71
N THR A 122 0.56 3.86 -29.74
CA THR A 122 1.14 3.29 -30.95
C THR A 122 0.15 2.26 -31.48
N ARG A 123 -0.70 2.66 -32.41
CA ARG A 123 -1.56 1.75 -33.17
C ARG A 123 -0.63 0.91 -34.05
N VAL A 124 -0.51 -0.36 -33.70
CA VAL A 124 -0.03 -1.42 -34.60
C VAL A 124 -1.17 -1.78 -35.56
#